data_AF-A0AA96UZN3-F1
#
_entry.id   AF-A0AA96UZN3-F1
#
_cell.length_a   1.000
_cell.length_b   1.000
_cell.length_c   1.000
_cell.angle_alpha   90.00
_cell.angle_beta   90.00
_cell.angle_gamma   90.00
#
_symmetry.space_group_name_H-M   'P 1'
#
loop_
_entity.id
_entity.type
_entity.pdbx_description
1 polymer ?
#
loop_
_entity_poly.entity_id
_entity_poly.type
_entity_poly.pdbx_seq_one_letter_code
_entity_poly.pdbx_strand_id
1 'polypeptide(L)'
;MKTSKTIGRLTLVLEEREVGVDLSVTLTGGKAHIGAAALAYVDKETGRTTASVISAPGHKEEEIALYGAKAISKDTKKTVLFAVGIHLDEISLEEIEEIESVCREMIQNCLKNS
;
A
#
# COMPACT_ATOMS: atom_id res chain seq x y z
N MET A 1 -5.93 0.19 12.30
CA MET A 1 -7.24 0.15 11.62
C MET A 1 -7.26 -1.01 10.62
N LYS A 2 -8.42 -1.60 10.30
CA LYS A 2 -8.55 -2.62 9.25
C LYS A 2 -9.75 -2.31 8.38
N THR A 3 -9.57 -2.31 7.06
CA THR A 3 -10.64 -2.14 6.07
C THR A 3 -10.51 -3.21 4.98
N SER A 4 -11.63 -3.58 4.38
CA SER A 4 -11.65 -4.57 3.30
C SER A 4 -12.62 -4.17 2.21
N LYS A 5 -12.29 -4.47 0.96
CA LYS A 5 -13.15 -4.25 -0.20
C LYS A 5 -13.08 -5.46 -1.12
N THR A 6 -14.24 -5.91 -1.60
CA THR A 6 -14.33 -7.04 -2.55
C THR A 6 -14.60 -6.49 -3.94
N ILE A 7 -13.83 -6.96 -4.91
CA ILE A 7 -13.93 -6.63 -6.33
C ILE A 7 -13.81 -7.92 -7.15
N GLY A 8 -14.82 -8.18 -7.98
CA GLY A 8 -14.96 -9.47 -8.67
C GLY A 8 -14.78 -10.66 -7.72
N ARG A 9 -13.72 -11.44 -7.95
CA ARG A 9 -13.33 -12.64 -7.19
C ARG A 9 -12.20 -12.41 -6.17
N LEU A 10 -11.82 -11.16 -5.91
CA LEU A 10 -10.74 -10.79 -5.02
C LEU A 10 -11.26 -9.94 -3.85
N THR A 11 -10.87 -10.28 -2.62
CA THR A 11 -11.02 -9.38 -1.47
C THR A 11 -9.67 -8.76 -1.14
N LEU A 12 -9.61 -7.43 -1.23
CA LEU A 12 -8.48 -6.62 -0.78
C LEU A 12 -8.67 -6.25 0.69
N VAL A 13 -7.58 -6.28 1.44
CA VAL A 13 -7.55 -5.96 2.87
C VAL A 13 -6.40 -4.99 3.12
N LEU A 14 -6.74 -3.82 3.68
CA LEU A 14 -5.77 -2.84 4.16
C LEU A 14 -5.77 -2.85 5.68
N GLU A 15 -4.59 -3.07 6.27
CA GLU A 15 -4.37 -3.03 7.71
C GLU A 15 -3.31 -2.00 8.05
N GLU A 16 -3.62 -1.14 9.02
CA GLU A 16 -2.71 -0.15 9.57
C GLU A 16 -2.47 -0.47 11.04
N ARG A 17 -1.20 -0.40 11.45
CA ARG A 17 -0.75 -0.58 12.82
C ARG A 17 0.25 0.50 13.19
N GLU A 18 0.07 1.09 14.36
CA GLU A 18 1.07 1.99 14.94
C GLU A 18 2.31 1.23 15.42
N VAL A 19 3.48 1.81 15.17
CA VAL A 19 4.78 1.37 15.65
C VAL A 19 5.41 2.56 16.37
N GLY A 20 5.02 2.77 17.63
CA GLY A 20 5.37 3.99 18.35
C GLY A 20 4.76 5.21 17.65
N VAL A 21 5.61 6.12 17.15
CA VAL A 21 5.15 7.31 16.40
C VAL A 21 5.00 7.07 14.90
N ASP A 22 5.42 5.89 14.42
CA ASP A 22 5.43 5.51 13.01
C ASP A 22 4.27 4.57 12.66
N LEU A 23 4.10 4.28 11.37
CA LEU A 23 3.05 3.38 10.87
C LEU A 23 3.64 2.20 10.10
N SER A 24 3.07 1.02 10.34
CA SER A 24 3.19 -0.14 9.50
C SER A 24 1.84 -0.42 8.86
N VAL A 25 1.81 -0.44 7.53
CA VAL A 25 0.61 -0.65 6.72
C VAL A 25 0.82 -1.88 5.84
N THR A 26 -0.22 -2.66 5.64
CA THR A 26 -0.24 -3.76 4.67
C THR A 26 -1.45 -3.63 3.75
N LEU A 27 -1.27 -4.00 2.48
CA LEU A 27 -2.35 -4.16 1.52
C LEU A 27 -2.21 -5.51 0.84
N THR A 28 -3.17 -6.39 1.09
CA THR A 28 -3.11 -7.79 0.64
C THR A 28 -4.39 -8.21 -0.06
N GLY A 29 -4.30 -9.23 -0.91
CA GLY A 29 -5.47 -9.82 -1.55
C GLY A 29 -5.18 -11.20 -2.12
N GLY A 30 -6.21 -12.05 -2.14
CA GLY A 30 -6.12 -13.41 -2.68
C GLY A 30 -5.13 -14.27 -1.89
N LYS A 31 -4.17 -14.90 -2.56
CA LYS A 31 -3.08 -15.61 -1.88
C LYS A 31 -2.04 -14.61 -1.36
N ALA A 32 -2.33 -14.05 -0.19
CA ALA A 32 -1.51 -13.05 0.46
C ALA A 32 -0.05 -13.49 0.62
N HIS A 33 0.86 -12.58 0.24
CA HIS A 33 2.30 -12.71 0.37
C HIS A 33 2.89 -11.29 0.52
N ILE A 34 4.22 -11.16 0.58
CA ILE A 34 4.88 -9.85 0.48
C ILE A 34 5.60 -9.82 -0.87
N GLY A 35 5.07 -9.03 -1.81
CA GLY A 35 5.67 -8.86 -3.13
C GLY A 35 6.48 -7.57 -3.25
N ALA A 36 6.09 -6.51 -2.53
CA ALA A 36 6.88 -5.29 -2.39
C ALA A 36 6.70 -4.64 -1.01
N ALA A 37 7.73 -3.94 -0.55
CA ALA A 37 7.66 -3.12 0.67
C ALA A 37 8.37 -1.79 0.45
N ALA A 38 7.68 -0.69 0.74
CA ALA A 38 8.21 0.66 0.63
C ALA A 38 8.28 1.35 1.99
N LEU A 39 9.39 2.04 2.24
CA LEU A 39 9.58 2.90 3.41
C LEU A 39 9.54 4.36 2.95
N ALA A 40 8.68 5.17 3.58
CA ALA A 40 8.55 6.59 3.31
C ALA A 40 8.67 7.42 4.58
N TYR A 41 9.21 8.63 4.45
CA TYR A 41 9.31 9.61 5.54
C TYR A 41 9.36 11.02 4.97
N VAL A 42 9.01 12.01 5.81
CA VAL A 42 9.19 13.42 5.50
C VAL A 42 10.59 13.84 5.91
N ASP A 43 11.38 14.27 4.93
CA ASP A 43 12.69 14.87 5.16
C ASP A 43 12.52 16.20 5.92
N LYS A 44 13.17 16.31 7.09
CA LYS A 44 12.99 17.45 8.00
C LYS A 44 13.63 18.74 7.49
N GLU A 45 14.65 18.65 6.64
CA GLU A 45 15.37 19.80 6.13
C GLU A 45 14.65 20.41 4.93
N THR A 46 14.13 19.55 4.05
CA THR A 46 13.49 19.97 2.78
C THR A 46 11.97 19.99 2.85
N GLY A 47 11.36 19.34 3.85
CA GLY A 47 9.91 19.15 3.96
C GLY A 47 9.33 18.20 2.90
N ARG A 48 10.17 17.57 2.07
CA ARG A 48 9.75 16.67 0.99
C ARG A 48 9.54 15.26 1.52
N THR A 49 8.52 14.57 1.01
CA THR A 49 8.34 13.13 1.28
C THR A 49 9.21 12.31 0.35
N THR A 50 10.10 11.51 0.92
CA THR A 50 10.96 10.55 0.20
C THR A 50 10.45 9.15 0.45
N ALA A 51 10.61 8.24 -0.52
CA ALA A 51 10.39 6.82 -0.29
C ALA A 51 11.31 5.95 -1.14
N SER A 52 11.63 4.78 -0.61
CA SER A 52 12.38 3.71 -1.26
C SER A 52 11.59 2.42 -1.16
N VAL A 53 11.76 1.53 -2.14
CA VAL A 53 11.03 0.26 -2.24
C VAL A 53 11.98 -0.89 -2.48
N ILE A 54 11.62 -2.05 -1.95
CA ILE A 54 12.25 -3.33 -2.23
C ILE A 54 11.14 -4.25 -2.72
N SER A 55 11.34 -4.88 -3.88
CA SER A 55 10.41 -5.83 -4.49
C SER A 55 11.02 -7.22 -4.56
N ALA A 56 10.20 -8.25 -4.34
CA ALA A 56 10.58 -9.63 -4.61
C ALA A 56 10.64 -9.84 -6.13
N PRO A 57 11.58 -10.64 -6.66
CA PRO A 57 11.73 -10.83 -8.10
C PRO A 57 10.43 -11.33 -8.75
N GLY A 58 10.02 -10.67 -9.85
CA GLY A 58 8.83 -11.06 -10.63
C GLY A 58 7.50 -10.46 -10.16
N HIS A 59 7.50 -9.70 -9.06
CA HIS A 59 6.32 -9.02 -8.54
C HIS A 59 6.14 -7.62 -9.13
N LYS A 60 4.88 -7.17 -9.26
CA LYS A 60 4.53 -5.87 -9.88
C LYS A 60 3.97 -4.85 -8.89
N GLU A 61 3.94 -5.20 -7.60
CA GLU A 61 3.33 -4.40 -6.53
C GLU A 61 4.18 -3.18 -6.12
N GLU A 62 5.34 -2.98 -6.76
CA GLU A 62 6.28 -1.91 -6.45
C GLU A 62 5.64 -0.52 -6.52
N GLU A 63 4.85 -0.24 -7.56
CA GLU A 63 4.24 1.07 -7.76
C GLU A 63 3.21 1.38 -6.67
N ILE A 64 2.36 0.41 -6.32
CA ILE A 64 1.34 0.57 -5.28
C ILE A 64 2.00 0.75 -3.90
N ALA A 65 3.06 -0.01 -3.61
CA ALA A 65 3.81 0.14 -2.37
C ALA A 65 4.43 1.55 -2.26
N LEU A 66 5.12 2.01 -3.31
CA LEU A 66 5.70 3.36 -3.35
C LEU A 66 4.64 4.45 -3.21
N TYR A 67 3.54 4.32 -3.94
CA TYR A 67 2.45 5.29 -3.91
C TYR A 67 1.85 5.40 -2.52
N GLY A 68 1.46 4.29 -1.89
CA GLY A 68 0.81 4.34 -0.59
C GLY A 68 1.74 4.77 0.53
N ALA A 69 3.00 4.32 0.55
CA ALA A 69 3.96 4.77 1.55
C ALA A 69 4.14 6.30 1.48
N LYS A 70 4.35 6.85 0.27
CA LYS A 70 4.47 8.29 0.06
C LYS A 70 3.20 9.05 0.44
N ALA A 71 2.03 8.57 0.02
CA ALA A 71 0.77 9.23 0.28
C ALA A 71 0.48 9.31 1.79
N ILE A 72 0.59 8.19 2.51
CA ILE A 72 0.32 8.11 3.94
C ILE A 72 1.37 8.89 4.73
N SER A 73 2.65 8.80 4.39
CA SER A 73 3.69 9.57 5.09
C SER A 73 3.54 11.07 4.87
N LYS A 74 3.18 11.51 3.66
CA LYS A 74 2.97 12.93 3.35
C LYS A 74 1.83 13.53 4.18
N ASP A 75 0.76 12.77 4.35
CA ASP A 75 -0.45 13.20 5.04
C ASP A 75 -0.25 13.20 6.57
N THR A 76 0.18 12.06 7.12
CA THR A 76 0.34 11.86 8.57
C THR A 76 1.61 12.47 9.16
N LYS A 77 2.60 12.81 8.32
CA LYS A 77 3.96 13.22 8.71
C LYS A 77 4.74 12.16 9.49
N LYS A 78 4.27 10.91 9.51
CA LYS A 78 4.92 9.76 10.16
C LYS A 78 5.87 9.05 9.19
N THR A 79 6.82 8.28 9.72
CA THR A 79 7.51 7.26 8.91
C THR A 79 6.51 6.14 8.63
N VAL A 80 6.46 5.66 7.39
CA VAL A 80 5.50 4.64 6.95
C VAL A 80 6.24 3.51 6.27
N LEU A 81 6.12 2.31 6.82
CA LEU A 81 6.44 1.06 6.12
C LEU A 81 5.14 0.52 5.50
N PHE A 82 5.08 0.43 4.18
CA PHE A 82 3.92 -0.12 3.47
C PHE A 82 4.31 -1.37 2.69
N ALA A 83 3.76 -2.52 3.09
CA ALA A 83 3.96 -3.79 2.39
C ALA A 83 2.72 -4.16 1.57
N VAL A 84 2.94 -4.62 0.35
CA VAL A 84 1.89 -4.98 -0.61
C VAL A 84 2.15 -6.38 -1.15
N GLY A 85 1.09 -7.17 -1.26
CA GLY A 85 1.14 -8.46 -1.94
C GLY A 85 -0.23 -8.98 -2.27
N ILE A 86 -0.53 -8.98 -3.57
CA ILE A 86 -1.82 -9.33 -4.13
C ILE A 86 -1.56 -10.42 -5.16
N HIS A 87 -2.21 -11.57 -4.99
CA HIS A 87 -2.10 -12.68 -5.94
C HIS A 87 -3.48 -13.11 -6.40
N LEU A 88 -3.71 -13.05 -7.71
CA LEU A 88 -4.91 -13.58 -8.35
C LEU A 88 -4.49 -14.46 -9.54
N ASP A 89 -4.98 -15.70 -9.57
CA ASP A 89 -4.65 -16.64 -10.63
C ASP A 89 -5.31 -16.23 -11.95
N GLU A 90 -4.56 -16.35 -13.06
CA GLU A 90 -5.03 -16.03 -14.41
C GLU A 90 -5.64 -14.62 -14.51
N ILE A 91 -4.96 -13.65 -13.88
CA ILE A 91 -5.42 -12.27 -13.85
C ILE A 91 -5.42 -11.63 -15.24
N SER A 92 -6.55 -11.05 -15.63
CA SER A 92 -6.69 -10.27 -16.85
C SER A 92 -6.18 -8.83 -16.69
N LEU A 93 -5.91 -8.14 -17.81
CA LEU A 93 -5.52 -6.72 -17.76
C LEU A 93 -6.60 -5.84 -17.15
N GLU A 94 -7.88 -6.12 -17.44
CA GLU A 94 -9.02 -5.40 -16.87
C GLU A 94 -9.09 -5.57 -15.34
N GLU A 95 -8.87 -6.80 -14.85
CA GLU A 95 -8.77 -7.06 -13.41
C GLU A 95 -7.57 -6.32 -12.78
N ILE A 96 -6.41 -6.26 -13.46
CA ILE A 96 -5.25 -5.49 -12.96
C ILE A 96 -5.61 -4.02 -12.79
N GLU A 97 -6.21 -3.40 -13.80
CA GLU A 97 -6.58 -1.98 -13.78
C GLU A 97 -7.63 -1.70 -12.68
N GLU A 98 -8.63 -2.57 -12.54
CA GLU A 98 -9.64 -2.46 -11.47
C GLU A 98 -8.99 -2.59 -10.08
N ILE A 99 -8.12 -3.59 -9.89
CA ILE A 99 -7.40 -3.82 -8.64
C ILE A 99 -6.54 -2.60 -8.28
N GLU A 100 -5.75 -2.07 -9.22
CA GLU A 100 -4.92 -0.90 -8.98
C GLU A 100 -5.75 0.33 -8.60
N SER A 101 -6.86 0.56 -9.31
CA SER A 101 -7.78 1.66 -9.01
C SER A 101 -8.34 1.56 -7.59
N VAL A 102 -8.81 0.36 -7.21
CA VAL A 102 -9.39 0.10 -5.89
C VAL A 102 -8.34 0.17 -4.79
N CYS A 103 -7.12 -0.29 -5.03
CA CYS A 103 -6.00 -0.15 -4.10
C CYS A 103 -5.74 1.33 -3.78
N ARG A 104 -5.69 2.20 -4.81
CA ARG A 104 -5.50 3.64 -4.63
C ARG A 104 -6.65 4.27 -3.86
N GLU A 105 -7.88 3.89 -4.17
CA GLU A 105 -9.07 4.36 -3.43
C GLU A 105 -9.00 3.98 -1.94
N MET A 106 -8.66 2.71 -1.63
CA MET A 106 -8.52 2.24 -0.25
C MET A 106 -7.44 3.01 0.51
N ILE A 107 -6.28 3.26 -0.13
CA ILE A 107 -5.20 4.08 0.44
C ILE A 107 -5.69 5.50 0.71
N GLN A 108 -6.37 6.15 -0.24
CA GLN A 108 -6.88 7.51 -0.05
C GLN A 108 -7.95 7.61 1.04
N ASN A 109 -8.80 6.58 1.17
CA ASN A 109 -9.80 6.53 2.23
C ASN A 109 -9.19 6.23 3.60
N CYS A 110 -8.02 5.58 3.67
CA CYS A 110 -7.26 5.46 4.90
C CYS A 110 -6.92 6.86 5.47
N LEU A 111 -6.42 7.77 4.62
CA LEU A 111 -6.02 9.12 5.01
C LEU A 111 -7.16 9.95 5.61
N LYS A 112 -8.40 9.78 5.10
CA LYS A 112 -9.57 10.55 5.56
C LYS A 112 -10.01 10.19 6.99
N ASN A 113 -9.54 9.07 7.51
CA ASN A 113 -9.92 8.54 8.82
C ASN A 113 -8.75 8.54 9.82
N SER A 114 -7.60 9.12 9.45
CA SER A 114 -6.36 9.17 10.23
C SER A 114 -6.15 10.53 10.92
#